data_AF-A0A317SY64-F1
#
_entry.id   AF-A0A317SY64-F1
#
_cell.length_a   1.000
_cell.length_b   1.000
_cell.length_c   1.000
_cell.angle_alpha   90.00
_cell.angle_beta   90.00
_cell.angle_gamma   90.00
#
_symmetry.space_group_name_H-M   'P 1'
#
loop_
_entity.id
_entity.type
_entity.pdbx_description
1 polymer ?
#
loop_
_entity_poly.entity_id
_entity_poly.type
_entity_poly.pdbx_seq_one_letter_code
_entity_poly.pdbx_strand_id
1 'polypeptide(L)'
;MSRGGRGGFRGGGNFGGGGGGGGGMGGPFGHDPDNPPDYSTTELFPPQPPPVPNPLSKNERHIVARYRLYREKIHNGPLYTVMGKKRGMEDPFNDVSKYSAKYKRQKRRVPKLDSRPYVKEFFPEELWDTLGIDGD
;
A
#
# COMPACT_ATOMS: atom_id res chain seq x y z
N MET A 1 -82.30 23.78 -1.37
CA MET A 1 -81.51 24.86 -0.70
C MET A 1 -80.29 25.13 -1.58
N SER A 2 -80.40 25.79 -2.74
CA SER A 2 -80.56 27.23 -2.95
C SER A 2 -79.62 28.10 -2.12
N ARG A 3 -78.39 28.31 -2.61
CA ARG A 3 -77.76 29.64 -2.63
C ARG A 3 -77.07 29.80 -3.98
N GLY A 4 -77.80 30.44 -4.89
CA GLY A 4 -77.30 30.85 -6.19
C GLY A 4 -76.51 32.15 -6.12
N GLY A 5 -75.94 32.50 -7.28
CA GLY A 5 -75.69 33.88 -7.66
C GLY A 5 -74.31 34.42 -7.30
N ARG A 6 -73.29 34.04 -8.07
CA ARG A 6 -72.09 34.88 -8.28
C ARG A 6 -71.97 35.20 -9.77
N GLY A 7 -72.85 36.08 -10.25
CA GLY A 7 -72.49 37.00 -11.34
C GLY A 7 -71.44 37.95 -10.79
N GLY A 8 -70.43 38.38 -11.53
CA GLY A 8 -70.48 38.79 -12.92
C GLY A 8 -69.76 40.14 -12.95
N PHE A 9 -68.52 40.08 -13.41
CA PHE A 9 -67.61 41.16 -13.80
C PHE A 9 -68.27 42.49 -14.19
N ARG A 10 -67.67 43.63 -13.79
CA ARG A 10 -66.94 44.58 -14.68
C ARG A 10 -66.67 45.94 -14.02
N GLY A 11 -65.46 46.44 -14.25
CA GLY A 11 -65.00 47.81 -14.00
C GLY A 11 -63.68 47.76 -13.22
N GLY A 12 -62.49 47.97 -13.79
CA GLY A 12 -62.11 48.54 -15.07
C GLY A 12 -60.90 49.45 -14.81
N GLY A 13 -59.70 49.00 -15.19
CA GLY A 13 -58.43 49.76 -15.15
C GLY A 13 -57.77 49.81 -13.77
N ASN A 14 -56.44 49.84 -13.59
CA ASN A 14 -55.31 49.85 -14.52
C ASN A 14 -54.04 49.46 -13.71
N PHE A 15 -53.34 48.43 -14.19
CA PHE A 15 -51.94 48.01 -14.04
C PHE A 15 -50.94 48.73 -13.08
N GLY A 16 -50.12 47.87 -12.44
CA GLY A 16 -48.72 48.12 -12.04
C GLY A 16 -48.45 47.52 -10.67
N GLY A 17 -47.93 46.30 -10.49
CA GLY A 17 -46.76 45.69 -11.10
C GLY A 17 -45.79 45.34 -9.96
N GLY A 18 -45.41 44.07 -9.80
CA GLY A 18 -44.39 43.68 -8.83
C GLY A 18 -44.66 42.33 -8.16
N GLY A 19 -44.30 41.25 -8.86
CA GLY A 19 -44.14 39.94 -8.24
C GLY A 19 -42.98 39.96 -7.24
N GLY A 20 -43.24 39.46 -6.02
CA GLY A 20 -42.25 39.26 -4.99
C GLY A 20 -42.49 37.91 -4.32
N GLY A 21 -42.30 36.83 -5.09
CA GLY A 21 -42.20 35.47 -4.56
C GLY A 21 -40.91 35.34 -3.76
N GLY A 22 -41.02 34.79 -2.56
CA GLY A 22 -39.96 34.79 -1.56
C GLY A 22 -38.77 33.88 -1.87
N GLY A 23 -37.67 34.22 -1.18
CA GLY A 23 -36.87 33.22 -0.49
C GLY A 23 -35.72 32.59 -1.28
N GLY A 24 -34.54 33.18 -1.12
CA GLY A 24 -33.26 32.52 -1.37
C GLY A 24 -32.13 33.34 -0.76
N MET A 25 -31.88 33.12 0.54
CA MET A 25 -30.81 33.77 1.30
C MET A 25 -29.46 33.69 0.57
N GLY A 26 -28.88 34.84 0.24
CA GLY A 26 -27.47 34.99 -0.10
C GLY A 26 -26.60 34.79 1.14
N GLY A 27 -26.38 33.54 1.51
CA GLY A 27 -25.20 33.17 2.29
C GLY A 27 -23.96 33.15 1.39
N PRO A 28 -22.73 33.02 1.94
CA PRO A 28 -21.50 32.88 1.14
C PRO A 28 -21.47 31.61 0.25
N PHE A 29 -22.53 30.79 0.30
CA PHE A 29 -22.76 29.59 -0.51
C PHE A 29 -24.00 29.73 -1.41
N GLY A 30 -24.54 30.94 -1.57
CA GLY A 30 -25.60 31.22 -2.53
C GLY A 30 -25.12 30.91 -3.95
N HIS A 31 -25.97 30.27 -4.75
CA HIS A 31 -25.66 29.88 -6.12
C HIS A 31 -25.35 31.12 -6.95
N ASP A 32 -24.06 31.40 -7.18
CA ASP A 32 -23.60 32.48 -8.04
C ASP A 32 -23.93 32.12 -9.49
N PRO A 33 -24.86 32.82 -10.16
CA PRO A 33 -25.29 32.49 -11.51
C PRO A 33 -24.15 32.60 -12.55
N ASP A 34 -23.08 33.32 -12.23
CA ASP A 34 -21.92 33.47 -13.11
C ASP A 34 -20.86 32.35 -12.91
N ASN A 35 -21.01 31.50 -11.89
CA ASN A 35 -20.10 30.39 -11.61
C ASN A 35 -20.86 29.08 -11.31
N PRO A 36 -21.29 28.33 -12.34
CA PRO A 36 -21.98 27.06 -12.14
C PRO A 36 -21.06 26.06 -11.43
N PRO A 37 -21.57 25.28 -10.45
CA PRO A 37 -20.76 24.27 -9.77
C PRO A 37 -20.34 23.16 -10.74
N ASP A 38 -19.07 22.79 -10.67
CA ASP A 38 -18.53 21.67 -11.43
C ASP A 38 -19.05 20.34 -10.83
N TYR A 39 -19.89 19.64 -11.59
CA TYR A 39 -20.44 18.32 -11.23
C TYR A 39 -19.59 17.17 -11.78
N SER A 40 -18.44 17.46 -12.39
CA SER A 40 -17.52 16.43 -12.83
C SER A 40 -16.92 15.69 -11.63
N THR A 41 -16.70 14.39 -11.78
CA THR A 41 -16.02 13.62 -10.74
C THR A 41 -14.58 14.10 -10.66
N THR A 42 -14.09 14.41 -9.46
CA THR A 42 -12.67 14.72 -9.24
C THR A 42 -11.80 13.59 -9.81
N GLU A 43 -10.78 13.95 -10.58
CA GLU A 43 -9.84 12.96 -11.11
C GLU A 43 -9.18 12.18 -9.96
N LEU A 44 -9.07 10.86 -10.12
CA LEU A 44 -8.45 9.97 -9.12
C LEU A 44 -6.99 10.37 -8.83
N PHE A 45 -6.32 10.97 -9.81
CA PHE A 45 -4.93 11.40 -9.73
C PHE A 45 -4.81 12.81 -10.32
N PRO A 46 -5.08 13.87 -9.53
CA PRO A 46 -4.87 15.22 -10.01
C PRO A 46 -3.41 15.41 -10.44
N PRO A 47 -3.12 16.21 -11.47
CA PRO A 47 -1.75 16.41 -11.94
C PRO A 47 -0.94 17.12 -10.85
N GLN A 48 -0.11 16.35 -10.14
CA GLN A 48 0.83 16.86 -9.15
C GLN A 48 2.22 17.02 -9.79
N PRO A 49 2.97 18.10 -9.46
CA PRO A 49 4.35 18.19 -9.89
C PRO A 49 5.14 17.00 -9.32
N PRO A 50 6.07 16.41 -10.09
CA PRO A 50 6.84 15.29 -9.61
C PRO A 50 7.67 15.73 -8.38
N PRO A 51 7.84 14.86 -7.36
CA PRO A 51 8.69 15.18 -6.23
C PRO A 51 10.13 15.36 -6.71
N VAL A 52 10.72 16.54 -6.47
CA VAL A 52 12.12 16.81 -6.78
C VAL A 52 12.98 16.31 -5.63
N PRO A 53 13.88 15.32 -5.85
CA PRO A 53 14.73 14.80 -4.79
C PRO A 53 15.84 15.80 -4.45
N ASN A 54 16.06 16.01 -3.16
CA ASN A 54 17.23 16.76 -2.69
C ASN A 54 18.52 15.96 -2.95
N PRO A 55 19.64 16.63 -3.26
CA PRO A 55 20.93 15.95 -3.35
C PRO A 55 21.32 15.38 -1.98
N LEU A 56 21.86 14.16 -1.97
CA LEU A 56 22.20 13.50 -0.72
C LEU A 56 23.30 14.26 0.05
N SER A 57 23.14 14.35 1.36
CA SER A 57 24.21 14.76 2.28
C SER A 57 25.30 13.69 2.37
N LYS A 58 26.51 14.08 2.82
CA LYS A 58 27.63 13.14 3.04
C LYS A 58 27.28 12.06 4.07
N ASN A 59 26.49 12.41 5.08
CA ASN A 59 26.03 11.49 6.13
C ASN A 59 25.02 10.47 5.58
N GLU A 60 24.04 10.95 4.80
CA GLU A 60 23.04 10.10 4.15
C GLU A 60 23.69 9.08 3.20
N ARG A 61 24.71 9.50 2.43
CA ARG A 61 25.49 8.58 1.60
C ARG A 61 26.11 7.44 2.41
N HIS A 62 26.71 7.75 3.56
CA HIS A 62 27.30 6.72 4.43
C HIS A 62 26.24 5.79 5.02
N ILE A 63 25.10 6.33 5.43
CA ILE A 63 23.98 5.55 5.98
C ILE A 63 23.44 4.60 4.91
N VAL A 64 23.19 5.09 3.69
CA VAL A 64 22.72 4.28 2.56
C VAL A 64 23.73 3.19 2.20
N ALA A 65 25.02 3.53 2.15
CA ALA A 65 26.08 2.55 1.89
C ALA A 65 26.12 1.45 2.97
N ARG A 66 26.08 1.84 4.25
CA ARG A 66 26.03 0.91 5.38
C ARG A 66 24.80 0.01 5.32
N TYR A 67 23.63 0.57 5.04
CA TYR A 67 22.38 -0.17 4.95
C TYR A 67 22.42 -1.23 3.86
N ARG A 68 22.93 -0.88 2.66
CA ARG A 68 23.10 -1.83 1.55
C ARG A 68 24.03 -2.98 1.92
N LEU A 69 25.19 -2.65 2.51
CA LEU A 69 26.15 -3.65 2.98
C LEU A 69 25.56 -4.57 4.06
N TYR A 70 24.79 -4.00 5.00
CA TYR A 70 24.14 -4.76 6.05
C TYR A 70 23.11 -5.74 5.48
N ARG A 71 22.29 -5.29 4.54
CA ARG A 71 21.32 -6.13 3.83
C ARG A 71 21.99 -7.28 3.11
N GLU A 72 23.08 -7.02 2.38
CA GLU A 72 23.85 -8.07 1.72
C GLU A 72 24.45 -9.07 2.72
N LYS A 73 24.98 -8.61 3.85
CA LYS A 73 25.53 -9.48 4.91
C LYS A 73 24.47 -10.38 5.53
N ILE A 74 23.26 -9.86 5.79
CA ILE A 74 22.15 -10.67 6.29
C ILE A 74 21.81 -11.75 5.27
N HIS A 75 21.56 -11.38 4.01
CA HIS A 75 21.11 -12.33 3.00
C HIS A 75 22.18 -13.34 2.56
N ASN A 76 23.46 -12.96 2.61
CA ASN A 76 24.59 -13.85 2.32
C ASN A 76 25.07 -14.63 3.56
N GLY A 77 24.48 -14.37 4.73
CA GLY A 77 24.86 -14.98 5.99
C GLY A 77 24.39 -16.44 6.11
N PRO A 78 25.09 -17.27 6.91
CA PRO A 78 24.70 -18.65 7.16
C PRO A 78 23.37 -18.78 7.94
N LEU A 79 22.92 -17.70 8.56
CA LEU A 79 21.66 -17.63 9.30
C LEU A 79 20.47 -17.21 8.41
N TYR A 80 20.67 -16.96 7.11
CA TYR A 80 19.57 -16.61 6.21
C TYR A 80 18.80 -17.85 5.78
N THR A 81 17.64 -18.05 6.41
CA THR A 81 16.74 -19.17 6.14
C THR A 81 15.93 -18.92 4.87
N VAL A 82 16.52 -19.19 3.72
CA VAL A 82 15.76 -19.31 2.47
C VAL A 82 15.10 -20.68 2.44
N MET A 83 13.77 -20.70 2.38
CA MET A 83 12.98 -21.89 2.06
C MET A 83 13.61 -22.58 0.85
N GLY A 84 13.94 -23.86 0.98
CA GLY A 84 14.58 -24.63 -0.09
C GLY A 84 13.81 -24.52 -1.41
N LYS A 85 14.53 -24.65 -2.53
CA LYS A 85 13.95 -24.59 -3.87
C LYS A 85 12.81 -25.62 -3.96
N LYS A 86 11.57 -25.15 -4.23
CA LYS A 86 10.43 -26.05 -4.39
C LYS A 86 10.67 -26.92 -5.61
N ARG A 87 10.47 -28.24 -5.47
CA ARG A 87 10.55 -29.19 -6.60
C ARG A 87 9.61 -28.71 -7.71
N GLY A 88 10.09 -28.62 -8.95
CA GLY A 88 9.33 -28.13 -10.09
C GLY A 88 9.45 -26.63 -10.40
N MET A 89 10.17 -25.85 -9.57
CA MET A 89 10.55 -24.46 -9.88
C MET A 89 12.03 -24.42 -10.31
N GLU A 90 12.31 -25.03 -11.46
CA GLU A 90 13.63 -25.05 -12.08
C GLU A 90 13.73 -23.93 -13.12
N ASP A 91 14.80 -23.15 -13.05
CA ASP A 91 15.12 -22.13 -14.02
C ASP A 91 15.70 -22.80 -15.29
N PRO A 92 15.03 -22.70 -16.45
CA PRO A 92 15.41 -23.40 -17.67
C PRO A 92 16.80 -23.01 -18.22
N PHE A 93 17.38 -21.89 -17.78
CA PHE A 93 18.70 -21.44 -18.24
C PHE A 93 19.83 -21.75 -17.27
N ASN A 94 19.51 -21.81 -15.98
CA ASN A 94 20.50 -21.91 -14.91
C ASN A 94 20.59 -23.31 -14.27
N ASP A 95 19.50 -24.09 -14.29
CA ASP A 95 19.44 -25.40 -13.63
C ASP A 95 19.78 -26.59 -14.55
N VAL A 96 20.05 -26.35 -15.83
CA VAL A 96 20.56 -27.39 -16.73
C VAL A 96 21.93 -27.87 -16.23
N SER A 97 22.11 -29.18 -16.15
CA SER A 97 23.38 -29.81 -15.75
C SER A 97 24.50 -29.41 -16.72
N LYS A 98 25.53 -28.75 -16.20
CA LYS A 98 26.72 -28.31 -16.95
C LYS A 98 27.94 -29.03 -16.39
N TYR A 99 28.90 -29.42 -17.23
CA TYR A 99 30.14 -30.07 -16.78
C TYR A 99 30.91 -29.23 -15.74
N SER A 100 30.85 -27.89 -15.87
CA SER A 100 31.44 -26.94 -14.92
C SER A 100 30.85 -27.00 -13.50
N ALA A 101 29.66 -27.59 -13.33
CA ALA A 101 29.06 -27.78 -12.01
C ALA A 101 29.91 -28.67 -11.09
N LYS A 102 30.70 -29.60 -11.65
CA LYS A 102 31.61 -30.48 -10.88
C LYS A 102 32.69 -29.71 -10.11
N TYR A 103 33.06 -28.53 -10.60
CA TYR A 103 34.11 -27.69 -10.00
C TYR A 103 33.55 -26.58 -9.08
N LYS A 104 32.23 -26.50 -8.90
CA LYS A 104 31.62 -25.51 -8.01
C LYS A 104 31.88 -25.88 -6.56
N ARG A 105 32.60 -25.02 -5.83
CA ARG A 105 32.80 -25.14 -4.38
C ARG A 105 31.46 -25.04 -3.65
N GLN A 106 31.03 -26.12 -3.01
CA GLN A 106 29.86 -26.11 -2.11
C GLN A 106 30.24 -25.40 -0.81
N LYS A 107 29.70 -24.20 -0.60
CA LYS A 107 29.83 -23.48 0.67
C LYS A 107 28.84 -24.08 1.66
N ARG A 108 29.30 -24.41 2.88
CA ARG A 108 28.42 -24.85 3.97
C ARG A 108 27.46 -23.72 4.30
N ARG A 109 26.16 -23.97 4.11
CA ARG A 109 25.10 -23.01 4.46
C ARG A 109 24.81 -23.02 5.96
N VAL A 110 24.96 -24.17 6.61
CA VAL A 110 24.65 -24.34 8.03
C VAL A 110 25.91 -24.13 8.88
N PRO A 111 25.86 -23.26 9.91
CA PRO A 111 26.95 -23.12 10.87
C PRO A 111 27.12 -24.41 11.68
N LYS A 112 28.32 -24.66 12.22
CA LYS A 112 28.49 -25.74 13.21
C LYS A 112 27.82 -25.31 14.51
N LEU A 113 26.77 -26.00 14.92
CA LEU A 113 26.00 -25.68 16.13
C LEU A 113 26.49 -26.45 17.37
N ASP A 114 27.40 -27.42 17.19
CA ASP A 114 27.94 -28.28 18.25
C ASP A 114 28.60 -27.52 19.42
N SER A 115 29.02 -26.27 19.22
CA SER A 115 29.66 -25.47 20.28
C SER A 115 28.67 -24.75 21.19
N ARG A 116 27.36 -24.83 20.93
CA ARG A 116 26.32 -24.16 21.72
C ARG A 116 25.45 -25.19 22.44
N PRO A 117 24.99 -24.90 23.67
CA PRO A 117 24.04 -25.78 24.35
C PRO A 117 22.73 -25.85 23.56
N TYR A 118 22.22 -27.07 23.35
CA TYR A 118 20.95 -27.31 22.70
C TYR A 118 19.80 -27.06 23.68
N VAL A 119 18.75 -26.37 23.23
CA VAL A 119 17.52 -26.13 24.01
C VAL A 119 16.50 -27.19 23.60
N LYS A 120 16.19 -28.11 24.53
CA LYS A 120 15.34 -29.31 24.35
C LYS A 120 13.99 -29.01 23.69
N GLU A 121 13.37 -27.87 24.05
CA GLU A 121 12.03 -27.44 23.62
C GLU A 121 11.90 -27.19 22.10
N PHE A 122 13.00 -26.86 21.42
CA PHE A 122 12.96 -26.58 19.98
C PHE A 122 13.17 -27.82 19.10
N PHE A 123 13.41 -28.99 19.72
CA PHE A 123 13.67 -30.23 19.00
C PHE A 123 12.60 -31.28 19.34
N PRO A 124 12.12 -32.05 18.35
CA PRO A 124 11.30 -33.22 18.60
C PRO A 124 11.97 -34.20 19.57
N GLU A 125 11.16 -34.89 20.37
CA GLU A 125 11.65 -35.79 21.44
C GLU A 125 12.51 -36.92 20.89
N GLU A 126 12.20 -37.42 19.69
CA GLU A 126 12.95 -38.47 18.97
C GLU A 126 14.43 -38.12 18.73
N LEU A 127 14.78 -36.82 18.78
CA LEU A 127 16.13 -36.35 18.52
C LEU A 127 16.96 -36.13 19.78
N TRP A 128 16.37 -36.20 20.98
CA TRP A 128 17.09 -35.90 22.22
C TRP A 128 18.24 -36.88 22.48
N ASP A 129 18.02 -38.18 22.27
CA ASP A 129 19.05 -39.21 22.38
C ASP A 129 20.22 -38.98 21.43
N THR A 130 19.92 -38.56 20.19
CA THR A 130 20.96 -38.30 19.17
C THR A 130 21.78 -37.05 19.45
N LEU A 131 21.22 -36.11 20.22
CA LEU A 131 21.88 -34.87 20.63
C LEU A 131 22.72 -35.06 21.91
N GLY A 132 22.72 -36.26 22.51
CA GLY A 132 23.42 -36.54 23.77
C GLY A 132 22.81 -35.80 24.96
N ILE A 133 21.52 -35.48 24.88
CA ILE A 133 20.75 -34.85 25.95
C ILE A 133 20.00 -35.99 26.64
N ASP A 134 20.60 -36.55 27.69
CA ASP A 134 19.97 -37.63 28.45
C ASP A 134 18.62 -37.12 29.02
N GLY A 135 17.55 -37.88 28.78
CA GLY A 135 16.22 -37.56 29.29
C GLY A 135 16.14 -37.88 30.78
N ASP A 136 16.21 -36.85 31.63
CA ASP A 136 15.75 -36.92 33.02
C ASP A 136 14.23 -37.14 33.12
#